data_AF-A0A7S4W7A1-F1
#
_entry.id   AF-A0A7S4W7A1-F1
#
_cell.length_a   1.000
_cell.length_b   1.000
_cell.length_c   1.000
_cell.angle_alpha   90.00
_cell.angle_beta   90.00
_cell.angle_gamma   90.00
#
_symmetry.space_group_name_H-M   'P 1'
#
loop_
_entity.id
_entity.type
_entity.pdbx_description
1 polymer ?
#
loop_
_entity_poly.entity_id
_entity_poly.type
_entity_poly.pdbx_seq_one_letter_code
_entity_poly.pdbx_strand_id
1 'polypeptide(L)'
;MWSEVWISLVQSYKVSSMLRFFFAEVGIGIEKDEEITSDKVREWCAPPKFNCDLSIGKEQKRIKLSFSKTTPSGTLPKNCLEVVPDIRCSKDLVMTDGCGLISQDGLDFVWRSCMKYIQSREAEYAEKQNTKVPSQCDKTLCDNDIDGDGDGCEENSDNGLSENNSCPYTSFQGRIGGFKGMWVLDERLGDGIKLVCRDSQEKVKLPMKSFASFSEDCKKRGIHCVQSDFDDLYDTVDVCSWDKQPKEGRLSLRTIQILEYRGVDIGFFKKCADDGTRWLSKLYEDPNALLEHVSKRHSAMVSRDIESTVDTFDDDLLFRMASVKMDKSEPVFAQKILKLVKREADSMRKKGKYPLRRCKQLRLIPDHTQLLEEGEAFIAVGYARGNVNTIKDIEKSDCALAMRSPAYFGGDLVKLKLVSRKTIRLRAASLTKTKETIPAASTCSIYDGPGDDPSTFFEDLNTGLVISSKGERSAADMMSGGDFDGDEAWVCWNTDLCKLVQDHPAQDTSTPEFVVDKARQEKILACRVSLKQRAEFALHYRYHQTQLG
;
A
#
# COMPACT_ATOMS: atom_id res chain seq x y z
N MET A 1 -21.71 23.91 -48.18
CA MET A 1 -23.00 23.28 -47.84
C MET A 1 -22.78 22.64 -46.49
N TRP A 2 -23.03 23.38 -45.39
CA TRP A 2 -24.25 23.26 -44.58
C TRP A 2 -24.44 21.77 -44.17
N SER A 3 -24.33 21.38 -42.90
CA SER A 3 -24.98 22.02 -41.75
C SER A 3 -24.37 21.56 -40.42
N GLU A 4 -24.02 22.52 -39.57
CA GLU A 4 -24.25 22.41 -38.12
C GLU A 4 -25.72 22.06 -37.85
N VAL A 5 -25.97 21.31 -36.78
CA VAL A 5 -27.02 21.53 -35.75
C VAL A 5 -27.19 20.19 -35.04
N TRP A 6 -26.61 20.08 -33.85
CA TRP A 6 -27.37 19.76 -32.63
C TRP A 6 -26.70 20.49 -31.47
N ILE A 7 -27.32 21.61 -31.13
CA ILE A 7 -27.05 22.48 -29.98
C ILE A 7 -27.62 21.83 -28.72
N SER A 8 -26.88 21.95 -27.61
CA SER A 8 -27.36 22.03 -26.22
C SER A 8 -28.07 20.81 -25.60
N LEU A 9 -27.28 19.97 -24.91
CA LEU A 9 -27.49 19.49 -23.52
C LEU A 9 -26.52 18.33 -23.23
N VAL A 10 -25.24 18.63 -23.09
CA VAL A 10 -24.28 17.66 -22.52
C VAL A 10 -23.46 18.41 -21.48
N GLN A 11 -23.87 18.29 -20.22
CA GLN A 11 -22.96 18.39 -19.08
C GLN A 11 -21.62 17.80 -19.50
N SER A 12 -20.53 18.52 -19.24
CA SER A 12 -19.16 18.15 -19.55
C SER A 12 -18.79 16.74 -19.03
N TYR A 13 -19.16 15.70 -19.76
CA TYR A 13 -18.57 14.38 -19.64
C TYR A 13 -17.15 14.53 -20.16
N LYS A 14 -16.22 14.86 -19.24
CA LYS A 14 -14.79 14.63 -19.47
C LYS A 14 -14.65 13.20 -19.95
N VAL A 15 -14.41 13.00 -21.24
CA VAL A 15 -13.97 11.71 -21.76
C VAL A 15 -12.62 11.46 -21.10
N SER A 16 -12.61 10.68 -20.03
CA SER A 16 -11.38 10.37 -19.30
C SER A 16 -10.45 9.61 -20.26
N SER A 17 -9.17 9.99 -20.29
CA SER A 17 -8.16 9.31 -21.10
C SER A 17 -8.16 7.80 -20.82
N MET A 18 -8.00 6.98 -21.88
CA MET A 18 -7.89 5.52 -21.77
C MET A 18 -6.43 5.12 -21.88
N LEU A 19 -5.89 4.42 -20.89
CA LEU A 19 -4.61 3.75 -21.04
C LEU A 19 -4.82 2.46 -21.85
N ARG A 20 -4.13 2.34 -22.98
CA ARG A 20 -4.13 1.15 -23.84
C ARG A 20 -2.72 0.59 -23.90
N PHE A 21 -2.59 -0.72 -23.71
CA PHE A 21 -1.32 -1.43 -23.86
C PHE A 21 -1.31 -2.11 -25.22
N PHE A 22 -0.21 -1.93 -25.95
CA PHE A 22 0.05 -2.60 -27.22
C PHE A 22 1.31 -3.45 -27.05
N PHE A 23 1.29 -4.66 -27.61
CA PHE A 23 2.41 -5.58 -27.62
C PHE A 23 2.86 -5.76 -29.07
N ALA A 24 4.15 -5.62 -29.34
CA ALA A 24 4.70 -5.79 -30.68
C ALA A 24 4.87 -7.29 -30.96
N GLU A 25 3.99 -7.85 -31.80
CA GLU A 25 4.04 -9.28 -32.15
C GLU A 25 5.07 -9.57 -33.25
N VAL A 26 5.25 -8.62 -34.17
CA VAL A 26 6.14 -8.67 -35.33
C VAL A 26 6.68 -7.27 -35.61
N GLY A 27 7.82 -7.16 -36.29
CA GLY A 27 8.37 -5.87 -36.69
C GLY A 27 9.81 -5.95 -37.16
N ILE A 28 10.34 -4.82 -37.65
CA ILE A 28 11.77 -4.72 -37.97
C ILE A 28 12.57 -4.91 -36.67
N GLY A 29 13.47 -5.90 -36.65
CA GLY A 29 14.27 -6.26 -35.47
C GLY A 29 13.65 -7.32 -34.56
N ILE A 30 12.57 -7.98 -34.98
CA ILE A 30 12.05 -9.21 -34.35
C ILE A 30 12.25 -10.33 -35.37
N GLU A 31 13.11 -11.30 -35.05
CA GLU A 31 13.34 -12.44 -35.92
C GLU A 31 12.14 -13.40 -35.92
N LYS A 32 11.98 -14.18 -36.99
CA LYS A 32 10.78 -15.01 -37.18
C LYS A 32 10.59 -16.06 -36.06
N ASP A 33 11.67 -16.55 -35.48
CA ASP A 33 11.68 -17.48 -34.36
C ASP A 33 11.48 -16.79 -32.99
N GLU A 34 11.56 -15.46 -32.93
CA GLU A 34 11.27 -14.64 -31.75
C GLU A 34 9.84 -14.06 -31.76
N GLU A 35 9.05 -14.29 -32.82
CA GLU A 35 7.67 -13.80 -32.92
C GLU A 35 6.77 -14.42 -31.83
N ILE A 36 6.23 -13.56 -30.96
CA ILE A 36 5.29 -13.93 -29.90
C ILE A 36 3.99 -13.16 -30.10
N THR A 37 2.89 -13.88 -30.23
CA THR A 37 1.56 -13.26 -30.29
C THR A 37 1.13 -12.75 -28.91
N SER A 38 0.36 -11.67 -28.85
CA SER A 38 -0.26 -11.17 -27.62
C SER A 38 -1.15 -12.21 -26.94
N ASP A 39 -1.72 -13.16 -27.69
CA ASP A 39 -2.48 -14.27 -27.14
C ASP A 39 -1.59 -15.27 -26.37
N LYS A 40 -0.40 -15.59 -26.88
CA LYS A 40 0.62 -16.35 -26.13
C LYS A 40 1.04 -15.64 -24.85
N VAL A 41 1.25 -14.31 -24.88
CA VAL A 41 1.57 -13.52 -23.67
C VAL A 41 0.42 -13.60 -22.66
N ARG A 42 -0.83 -13.46 -23.12
CA ARG A 42 -2.03 -13.64 -22.28
C ARG A 42 -2.04 -15.01 -21.62
N GLU A 43 -1.82 -16.07 -22.40
CA GLU A 43 -1.80 -17.45 -21.88
C GLU A 43 -0.66 -17.68 -20.91
N TRP A 44 0.49 -17.04 -21.10
CA TRP A 44 1.57 -17.07 -20.13
C TRP A 44 1.19 -16.35 -18.82
N CYS A 45 0.49 -15.21 -18.88
CA CYS A 45 0.04 -14.51 -17.68
C CYS A 45 -1.06 -15.25 -16.90
N ALA A 46 -1.97 -15.94 -17.60
CA ALA A 46 -3.07 -16.68 -16.99
C ALA A 46 -3.38 -17.97 -17.78
N PRO A 47 -2.58 -19.04 -17.59
CA PRO A 47 -2.69 -20.25 -18.40
C PRO A 47 -4.09 -20.87 -18.32
N PRO A 48 -4.82 -20.99 -19.44
CA PRO A 48 -6.17 -21.57 -19.46
C PRO A 48 -6.19 -23.01 -18.92
N LYS A 49 -5.07 -23.73 -19.07
CA LYS A 49 -4.84 -25.07 -18.53
C LYS A 49 -5.12 -25.17 -17.03
N PHE A 50 -4.78 -24.13 -16.26
CA PHE A 50 -4.95 -24.11 -14.80
C PHE A 50 -6.12 -23.21 -14.35
N ASN A 51 -6.62 -22.35 -15.25
CA ASN A 51 -7.56 -21.26 -14.93
C ASN A 51 -8.81 -21.27 -15.84
N CYS A 52 -9.28 -22.46 -16.23
CA CYS A 52 -10.39 -22.60 -17.17
C CYS A 52 -11.75 -22.12 -16.63
N ASP A 53 -11.85 -21.95 -15.30
CA ASP A 53 -12.98 -21.45 -14.55
C ASP A 53 -13.05 -19.92 -14.46
N LEU A 54 -11.99 -19.20 -14.87
CA LEU A 54 -12.01 -17.75 -14.92
C LEU A 54 -13.00 -17.25 -15.97
N SER A 55 -13.84 -16.29 -15.57
CA SER A 55 -14.60 -15.51 -16.53
C SER A 55 -13.70 -14.49 -17.24
N ILE A 56 -14.06 -14.07 -18.46
CA ILE A 56 -13.30 -13.07 -19.22
C ILE A 56 -13.07 -11.77 -18.42
N GLY A 57 -14.08 -11.32 -17.67
CA GLY A 57 -13.96 -10.14 -16.81
C GLY A 57 -12.98 -10.35 -15.65
N LYS A 58 -12.88 -11.56 -15.09
CA LYS A 58 -11.87 -11.88 -14.06
C LYS A 58 -10.48 -12.00 -14.67
N GLU A 59 -10.32 -12.76 -15.76
CA GLU A 59 -9.04 -12.96 -16.45
C GLU A 59 -8.40 -11.61 -16.84
N GLN A 60 -9.15 -10.69 -17.45
CA GLN A 60 -8.64 -9.36 -17.79
C GLN A 60 -8.21 -8.56 -16.56
N LYS A 61 -8.94 -8.65 -15.45
CA LYS A 61 -8.54 -8.02 -14.17
C LYS A 61 -7.26 -8.64 -13.62
N ARG A 62 -6.98 -9.91 -13.91
CA ARG A 62 -5.76 -10.60 -13.46
C ARG A 62 -4.56 -10.27 -14.34
N ILE A 63 -4.72 -10.27 -15.66
CA ILE A 63 -3.68 -9.83 -16.61
C ILE A 63 -3.28 -8.38 -16.34
N LYS A 64 -4.23 -7.51 -15.95
CA LYS A 64 -3.93 -6.15 -15.53
C LYS A 64 -2.89 -6.08 -14.40
N LEU A 65 -2.80 -7.10 -13.54
CA LEU A 65 -1.83 -7.14 -12.44
C LEU A 65 -0.39 -7.20 -12.94
N SER A 66 -0.12 -7.84 -14.09
CA SER A 66 1.20 -7.91 -14.73
C SER A 66 1.71 -6.56 -15.23
N PHE A 67 0.85 -5.54 -15.29
CA PHE A 67 1.23 -4.16 -15.62
C PHE A 67 1.32 -3.25 -14.39
N SER A 68 1.30 -3.83 -13.18
CA SER A 68 1.54 -3.07 -11.95
C SER A 68 2.97 -2.53 -11.96
N LYS A 69 3.19 -1.30 -11.49
CA LYS A 69 4.54 -0.81 -11.24
C LYS A 69 5.09 -1.52 -10.00
N THR A 70 6.05 -2.40 -10.19
CA THR A 70 6.72 -3.18 -9.14
C THR A 70 8.23 -3.11 -9.30
N THR A 71 8.95 -3.50 -8.25
CA THR A 71 10.40 -3.70 -8.27
C THR A 71 10.67 -5.19 -8.12
N PRO A 72 11.27 -5.85 -9.12
CA PRO A 72 11.73 -7.23 -8.98
C PRO A 72 12.68 -7.36 -7.79
N SER A 73 12.41 -8.34 -6.92
CA SER A 73 12.99 -8.45 -5.58
C SER A 73 13.43 -9.89 -5.27
N GLY A 74 13.92 -10.60 -6.28
CA GLY A 74 14.56 -11.92 -6.17
C GLY A 74 13.63 -13.10 -6.50
N THR A 75 14.22 -14.15 -7.08
CA THR A 75 13.55 -15.43 -7.35
C THR A 75 13.59 -16.32 -6.12
N LEU A 76 12.42 -16.76 -5.66
CA LEU A 76 12.27 -17.59 -4.48
C LEU A 76 13.00 -18.95 -4.64
N PRO A 77 13.69 -19.43 -3.60
CA PRO A 77 14.20 -20.79 -3.57
C PRO A 77 13.09 -21.83 -3.67
N LYS A 78 13.46 -23.08 -3.98
CA LYS A 78 12.52 -24.20 -3.90
C LYS A 78 12.08 -24.44 -2.46
N ASN A 79 10.86 -24.93 -2.32
CA ASN A 79 10.26 -25.37 -1.05
C ASN A 79 10.16 -24.30 0.05
N CYS A 80 10.04 -23.02 -0.29
CA CYS A 80 9.94 -21.92 0.68
C CYS A 80 8.54 -21.32 0.80
N LEU A 81 7.65 -21.59 -0.15
CA LEU A 81 6.32 -21.01 -0.21
C LEU A 81 5.26 -22.07 0.13
N GLU A 82 4.46 -21.80 1.16
CA GLU A 82 3.31 -22.63 1.52
C GLU A 82 2.00 -21.88 1.26
N VAL A 83 0.99 -22.59 0.77
CA VAL A 83 -0.35 -22.04 0.56
C VAL A 83 -1.28 -22.62 1.61
N VAL A 84 -1.91 -21.75 2.40
CA VAL A 84 -2.77 -22.13 3.52
C VAL A 84 -4.16 -21.50 3.38
N PRO A 85 -5.20 -22.12 3.97
CA PRO A 85 -6.52 -21.52 3.96
C PRO A 85 -6.55 -20.21 4.73
N ASP A 86 -7.48 -19.34 4.35
CA ASP A 86 -7.84 -18.18 5.15
C ASP A 86 -8.43 -18.54 6.51
N ILE A 87 -8.20 -17.67 7.50
CA ILE A 87 -8.98 -17.71 8.74
C ILE A 87 -10.41 -17.35 8.37
N ARG A 88 -11.36 -18.21 8.74
CA ARG A 88 -12.78 -18.02 8.46
C ARG A 88 -13.59 -17.99 9.74
N CYS A 89 -14.58 -17.10 9.81
CA CYS A 89 -15.49 -17.05 10.95
C CYS A 89 -16.54 -18.17 10.88
N SER A 90 -17.43 -18.22 11.89
CA SER A 90 -18.55 -19.17 11.95
C SER A 90 -19.54 -19.07 10.78
N LYS A 91 -19.59 -17.92 10.07
CA LYS A 91 -20.41 -17.69 8.88
C LYS A 91 -19.66 -17.95 7.56
N ASP A 92 -18.48 -18.56 7.62
CA ASP A 92 -17.61 -18.82 6.46
C ASP A 92 -17.15 -17.55 5.71
N LEU A 93 -17.13 -16.40 6.40
CA LEU A 93 -16.54 -15.17 5.88
C LEU A 93 -15.04 -15.14 6.18
N VAL A 94 -14.27 -14.63 5.22
CA VAL A 94 -12.81 -14.53 5.29
C VAL A 94 -12.40 -13.40 6.23
N MET A 95 -11.48 -13.69 7.16
CA MET A 95 -10.99 -12.77 8.19
C MET A 95 -9.55 -12.28 7.93
N THR A 96 -8.85 -12.88 6.96
CA THR A 96 -7.44 -12.59 6.61
C THR A 96 -7.25 -12.18 5.14
N ASP A 97 -8.31 -11.70 4.49
CA ASP A 97 -8.34 -11.54 3.03
C ASP A 97 -7.15 -10.70 2.52
N GLY A 98 -6.23 -11.34 1.79
CA GLY A 98 -5.14 -10.66 1.11
C GLY A 98 -3.84 -10.56 1.89
N CYS A 99 -3.73 -11.15 3.09
CA CYS A 99 -2.54 -11.03 3.93
C CYS A 99 -1.92 -12.37 4.31
N GLY A 100 -0.67 -12.56 3.91
CA GLY A 100 0.18 -13.69 4.22
C GLY A 100 1.29 -13.33 5.22
N LEU A 101 2.13 -14.31 5.54
CA LEU A 101 3.23 -14.18 6.49
C LEU A 101 4.58 -14.39 5.81
N ILE A 102 5.64 -13.80 6.37
CA ILE A 102 7.01 -14.00 5.92
C ILE A 102 7.98 -14.07 7.11
N SER A 103 8.92 -15.02 7.05
CA SER A 103 10.01 -15.14 8.03
C SER A 103 10.97 -13.94 7.95
N GLN A 104 11.76 -13.70 9.00
CA GLN A 104 12.81 -12.67 8.97
C GLN A 104 13.80 -12.88 7.81
N ASP A 105 14.31 -14.11 7.64
CA ASP A 105 15.24 -14.45 6.55
C ASP A 105 14.63 -14.23 5.16
N GLY A 106 13.34 -14.54 5.01
CA GLY A 106 12.60 -14.26 3.77
C GLY A 106 12.46 -12.77 3.50
N LEU A 107 12.19 -11.96 4.52
CA LEU A 107 12.05 -10.51 4.40
C LEU A 107 13.39 -9.85 4.06
N ASP A 108 14.47 -10.31 4.69
CA ASP A 108 15.85 -9.90 4.41
C ASP A 108 16.24 -10.26 2.97
N PHE A 109 15.92 -11.48 2.51
CA PHE A 109 16.15 -11.92 1.14
C PHE A 109 15.48 -10.99 0.12
N VAL A 110 14.18 -10.71 0.30
CA VAL A 110 13.40 -9.85 -0.60
C VAL A 110 13.97 -8.44 -0.60
N TRP A 111 14.24 -7.86 0.57
CA TRP A 111 14.75 -6.50 0.67
C TRP A 111 16.12 -6.33 0.05
N ARG A 112 17.08 -7.23 0.36
CA ARG A 112 18.43 -7.16 -0.23
C ARG A 112 18.38 -7.31 -1.75
N SER A 113 17.54 -8.21 -2.25
CA SER A 113 17.38 -8.42 -3.69
C SER A 113 16.77 -7.20 -4.38
N CYS A 114 15.77 -6.58 -3.74
CA CYS A 114 15.16 -5.32 -4.19
C CYS A 114 16.20 -4.19 -4.27
N MET A 115 17.01 -4.01 -3.22
CA MET A 115 18.01 -2.94 -3.18
C MET A 115 19.14 -3.18 -4.19
N LYS A 116 19.61 -4.42 -4.35
CA LYS A 116 20.58 -4.79 -5.40
C LYS A 116 20.04 -4.47 -6.80
N TYR A 117 18.77 -4.79 -7.07
CA TYR A 117 18.14 -4.45 -8.33
C TYR A 117 18.11 -2.93 -8.57
N ILE A 118 17.70 -2.14 -7.57
CA ILE A 118 17.67 -0.67 -7.67
C ILE A 118 19.07 -0.12 -7.97
N GLN A 119 20.08 -0.53 -7.21
CA GLN A 119 21.48 -0.11 -7.42
C GLN A 119 21.97 -0.46 -8.83
N SER A 120 21.64 -1.66 -9.34
CA SER A 120 22.05 -2.06 -10.69
C SER A 120 21.40 -1.20 -11.78
N ARG A 121 20.13 -0.82 -11.59
CA ARG A 121 19.41 0.06 -12.52
C ARG A 121 19.98 1.48 -12.48
N GLU A 122 20.26 2.02 -11.30
CA GLU A 122 20.88 3.34 -11.15
C GLU A 122 22.25 3.40 -11.83
N ALA A 123 23.09 2.37 -11.66
CA ALA A 123 24.37 2.27 -12.35
C ALA A 123 24.23 2.24 -13.88
N GLU A 124 23.29 1.44 -14.41
CA GLU A 124 23.01 1.38 -15.85
C GLU A 124 22.51 2.72 -16.41
N TYR A 125 21.68 3.44 -15.65
CA TYR A 125 21.22 4.77 -16.03
C TYR A 125 22.37 5.79 -16.04
N ALA A 126 23.25 5.76 -15.03
CA ALA A 126 24.41 6.65 -14.96
C ALA A 126 25.39 6.43 -16.13
N GLU A 127 25.66 5.17 -16.49
CA GLU A 127 26.50 4.82 -17.64
C GLU A 127 25.91 5.32 -18.98
N LYS A 128 24.59 5.20 -19.15
CA LYS A 128 23.86 5.70 -20.33
C LYS A 128 23.83 7.24 -20.42
N GLN A 129 23.94 7.94 -19.30
CA GLN A 129 24.06 9.40 -19.30
C GLN A 129 25.49 9.86 -19.61
N ASN A 130 26.51 9.16 -19.11
CA ASN A 130 27.92 9.46 -19.42
C ASN A 130 28.31 9.20 -20.88
N THR A 131 27.66 8.25 -21.55
CA THR A 131 27.88 7.97 -22.98
C THR A 131 27.17 8.94 -23.94
N LYS A 132 26.36 9.88 -23.42
CA LYS A 132 25.62 10.88 -24.21
C LYS A 132 26.28 12.26 -24.32
N VAL A 133 27.56 12.41 -23.97
CA VAL A 133 28.32 13.64 -24.26
C VAL A 133 29.07 13.48 -25.59
N PRO A 134 28.66 14.15 -26.69
CA PRO A 134 29.55 14.31 -27.83
C PRO A 134 30.62 15.34 -27.47
N SER A 135 31.87 14.97 -27.74
CA SER A 135 33.02 15.86 -27.76
C SER A 135 32.77 17.09 -28.64
N GLN A 136 32.80 18.29 -28.07
CA GLN A 136 33.41 19.51 -28.63
C GLN A 136 33.09 20.72 -27.74
N CYS A 137 34.07 21.16 -26.95
CA CYS A 137 34.40 22.58 -26.92
C CYS A 137 35.86 22.74 -26.46
N ASP A 138 36.55 23.60 -27.20
CA ASP A 138 37.98 23.82 -27.17
C ASP A 138 38.56 24.17 -25.81
N LYS A 139 39.75 23.64 -25.57
CA LYS A 139 40.71 24.14 -24.60
C LYS A 139 41.21 25.51 -25.06
N THR A 140 40.87 26.57 -24.35
CA THR A 140 41.75 27.73 -24.21
C THR A 140 41.50 28.48 -22.91
N LEU A 141 42.55 28.48 -22.07
CA LEU A 141 43.07 29.62 -21.29
C LEU A 141 42.15 30.26 -20.24
N CYS A 142 42.40 29.95 -18.97
CA CYS A 142 43.13 30.86 -18.08
C CYS A 142 43.50 30.17 -16.76
N ASP A 143 44.81 30.00 -16.56
CA ASP A 143 45.42 29.87 -15.24
C ASP A 143 45.20 31.17 -14.47
N ASN A 144 44.87 31.06 -13.19
CA ASN A 144 45.39 31.91 -12.13
C ASN A 144 45.13 31.24 -10.78
N ASP A 145 46.25 30.92 -10.13
CA ASP A 145 46.37 30.42 -8.77
C ASP A 145 45.70 31.36 -7.73
N ILE A 146 45.26 30.79 -6.61
CA ILE A 146 45.58 31.23 -5.24
C ILE A 146 45.12 30.14 -4.25
N ASP A 147 46.10 29.71 -3.45
CA ASP A 147 46.02 28.77 -2.34
C ASP A 147 45.08 29.21 -1.20
N GLY A 148 44.56 28.24 -0.43
CA GLY A 148 43.85 28.50 0.82
C GLY A 148 43.32 27.24 1.53
N ASP A 149 44.16 26.70 2.41
CA ASP A 149 43.98 25.65 3.43
C ASP A 149 42.57 25.25 3.91
N GLY A 150 42.34 23.93 3.93
CA GLY A 150 41.87 23.12 5.07
C GLY A 150 40.46 23.33 5.65
N ASP A 151 39.57 22.34 5.45
CA ASP A 151 39.13 21.46 6.55
C ASP A 151 38.38 20.23 6.01
N GLY A 152 38.58 19.08 6.65
CA GLY A 152 38.14 17.77 6.19
C GLY A 152 36.62 17.61 6.13
N CYS A 153 36.10 17.43 4.92
CA CYS A 153 34.77 16.87 4.70
C CYS A 153 34.93 15.36 4.63
N GLU A 154 34.48 14.64 5.66
CA GLU A 154 34.36 13.18 5.65
C GLU A 154 33.59 12.77 4.39
N GLU A 155 34.30 12.20 3.44
CA GLU A 155 33.73 11.47 2.31
C GLU A 155 32.90 10.33 2.91
N ASN A 156 31.57 10.39 2.71
CA ASN A 156 30.67 9.28 3.01
C ASN A 156 31.16 8.03 2.28
N SER A 157 31.86 7.18 3.03
CA SER A 157 32.32 5.88 2.58
C SER A 157 31.13 4.96 2.33
N ASP A 158 31.05 4.51 1.08
CA ASP A 158 30.62 3.18 0.66
C ASP A 158 29.71 2.39 1.64
N ASN A 159 28.40 2.70 1.63
CA ASN A 159 27.38 1.85 2.29
C ASN A 159 26.99 0.67 1.38
N GLY A 160 27.97 -0.19 1.05
CA GLY A 160 27.70 -1.47 0.43
C GLY A 160 26.71 -2.28 1.28
N LEU A 161 25.67 -2.85 0.65
CA LEU A 161 24.75 -3.77 1.31
C LEU A 161 25.52 -5.01 1.78
N SER A 162 25.92 -5.01 3.06
CA SER A 162 26.58 -6.18 3.64
C SER A 162 25.59 -7.34 3.78
N GLU A 163 26.09 -8.59 3.76
CA GLU A 163 25.28 -9.78 4.04
C GLU A 163 24.67 -9.80 5.45
N ASN A 164 25.07 -8.87 6.33
CA ASN A 164 24.58 -8.77 7.70
C ASN A 164 23.49 -7.71 7.89
N ASN A 165 23.13 -6.95 6.86
CA ASN A 165 22.08 -5.93 7.00
C ASN A 165 20.70 -6.59 7.01
N SER A 166 19.99 -6.50 8.14
CA SER A 166 18.58 -6.92 8.22
C SER A 166 17.67 -5.91 7.54
N CYS A 167 16.52 -6.39 7.07
CA CYS A 167 15.49 -5.56 6.50
C CYS A 167 14.98 -4.55 7.55
N PRO A 168 14.93 -3.24 7.24
CA PRO A 168 14.42 -2.23 8.17
C PRO A 168 12.88 -2.17 8.20
N TYR A 169 12.23 -2.96 7.35
CA TYR A 169 10.78 -3.01 7.15
C TYR A 169 10.20 -4.26 7.80
N THR A 170 8.90 -4.26 8.09
CA THR A 170 8.22 -5.40 8.75
C THR A 170 7.07 -5.94 7.93
N SER A 171 6.76 -5.29 6.80
CA SER A 171 5.81 -5.81 5.82
C SER A 171 6.01 -5.17 4.46
N PHE A 172 5.52 -5.83 3.41
CA PHE A 172 5.43 -5.26 2.08
C PHE A 172 4.15 -5.69 1.37
N GLN A 173 3.67 -4.81 0.49
CA GLN A 173 2.70 -5.14 -0.54
C GLN A 173 3.46 -5.62 -1.76
N GLY A 174 3.06 -6.74 -2.35
CA GLY A 174 3.75 -7.27 -3.51
C GLY A 174 2.91 -8.18 -4.40
N ARG A 175 3.60 -8.80 -5.36
CA ARG A 175 3.13 -9.89 -6.19
C ARG A 175 4.15 -11.01 -6.11
N ILE A 176 3.67 -12.25 -6.10
CA ILE A 176 4.54 -13.43 -6.16
C ILE A 176 3.83 -14.40 -7.08
N GLY A 177 4.27 -14.49 -8.33
CA GLY A 177 3.56 -15.24 -9.37
C GLY A 177 2.06 -14.92 -9.41
N GLY A 178 1.23 -15.91 -9.06
CA GLY A 178 -0.22 -15.83 -9.05
C GLY A 178 -0.84 -15.08 -7.86
N PHE A 179 -0.04 -14.74 -6.86
CA PHE A 179 -0.47 -14.18 -5.58
C PHE A 179 -0.36 -12.65 -5.56
N LYS A 180 -1.36 -12.00 -4.98
CA LYS A 180 -1.40 -10.55 -4.72
C LYS A 180 -1.82 -10.31 -3.28
N GLY A 181 -1.07 -9.45 -2.59
CA GLY A 181 -1.50 -8.85 -1.34
C GLY A 181 -0.36 -8.33 -0.50
N MET A 182 -0.51 -8.48 0.81
CA MET A 182 0.47 -8.14 1.84
C MET A 182 1.21 -9.39 2.34
N TRP A 183 2.48 -9.24 2.67
CA TRP A 183 3.23 -10.20 3.50
C TRP A 183 3.78 -9.45 4.71
N VAL A 184 3.52 -10.01 5.89
CA VAL A 184 3.84 -9.41 7.19
C VAL A 184 4.82 -10.31 7.94
N LEU A 185 5.82 -9.70 8.58
CA LEU A 185 6.82 -10.41 9.37
C LEU A 185 6.16 -11.22 10.49
N ASP A 186 6.56 -12.47 10.62
CA ASP A 186 6.22 -13.32 11.75
C ASP A 186 7.42 -14.20 12.12
N GLU A 187 8.08 -13.85 13.23
CA GLU A 187 9.26 -14.57 13.72
C GLU A 187 8.94 -16.02 14.11
N ARG A 188 7.67 -16.35 14.34
CA ARG A 188 7.22 -17.71 14.70
C ARG A 188 7.36 -18.70 13.53
N LEU A 189 7.57 -18.21 12.31
CA LEU A 189 7.94 -19.05 11.17
C LEU A 189 9.33 -19.67 11.34
N GLY A 190 10.16 -19.14 12.24
CA GLY A 190 11.51 -19.60 12.53
C GLY A 190 12.50 -19.37 11.38
N ASP A 191 13.64 -20.03 11.48
CA ASP A 191 14.77 -19.84 10.58
C ASP A 191 14.48 -20.32 9.14
N GLY A 192 15.17 -19.70 8.19
CA GLY A 192 15.10 -19.98 6.76
C GLY A 192 14.09 -19.09 6.01
N ILE A 193 14.31 -18.95 4.71
CA ILE A 193 13.39 -18.21 3.82
C ILE A 193 12.07 -18.98 3.77
N LYS A 194 11.03 -18.43 4.39
CA LYS A 194 9.66 -18.98 4.40
C LYS A 194 8.63 -17.91 4.10
N LEU A 195 7.68 -18.26 3.24
CA LEU A 195 6.55 -17.43 2.87
C LEU A 195 5.27 -18.25 3.00
N VAL A 196 4.25 -17.64 3.59
CA VAL A 196 2.92 -18.23 3.71
C VAL A 196 1.96 -17.37 2.90
N CYS A 197 1.32 -17.95 1.90
CA CYS A 197 0.29 -17.33 1.09
C CYS A 197 -1.09 -17.86 1.49
N ARG A 198 -2.10 -17.00 1.51
CA ARG A 198 -3.50 -17.38 1.73
C ARG A 198 -4.22 -17.70 0.43
N ASP A 199 -5.26 -18.53 0.49
CA ASP A 199 -6.15 -18.79 -0.65
C ASP A 199 -6.66 -17.51 -1.29
N SER A 200 -7.10 -16.52 -0.50
CA SER A 200 -7.62 -15.28 -1.06
C SER A 200 -6.56 -14.45 -1.78
N GLN A 201 -5.26 -14.61 -1.48
CA GLN A 201 -4.19 -13.93 -2.20
C GLN A 201 -4.01 -14.48 -3.61
N GLU A 202 -4.37 -15.75 -3.85
CA GLU A 202 -4.24 -16.38 -5.16
C GLU A 202 -5.27 -15.80 -6.14
N LYS A 203 -4.78 -15.08 -7.15
CA LYS A 203 -5.62 -14.47 -8.18
C LYS A 203 -5.61 -15.27 -9.48
N VAL A 204 -4.51 -16.00 -9.74
CA VAL A 204 -4.28 -16.88 -10.90
C VAL A 204 -3.48 -18.09 -10.43
N LYS A 205 -3.85 -19.28 -10.89
CA LYS A 205 -3.08 -20.51 -10.66
C LYS A 205 -1.89 -20.58 -11.61
N LEU A 206 -0.68 -20.62 -11.04
CA LEU A 206 0.58 -20.77 -11.77
C LEU A 206 1.42 -21.94 -11.21
N PRO A 207 2.19 -22.63 -12.06
CA PRO A 207 3.14 -23.66 -11.63
C PRO A 207 4.43 -23.00 -11.13
N MET A 208 4.63 -23.03 -9.81
CA MET A 208 5.75 -22.38 -9.14
C MET A 208 6.69 -23.44 -8.54
N LYS A 209 8.01 -23.28 -8.72
CA LYS A 209 9.02 -24.20 -8.15
C LYS A 209 9.24 -23.97 -6.65
N SER A 210 8.82 -22.82 -6.14
CA SER A 210 8.93 -22.42 -4.74
C SER A 210 7.99 -23.15 -3.78
N PHE A 211 6.96 -23.86 -4.28
CA PHE A 211 6.01 -24.57 -3.41
C PHE A 211 6.70 -25.63 -2.51
N ALA A 212 6.42 -25.56 -1.19
CA ALA A 212 6.95 -26.44 -0.15
C ALA A 212 6.68 -27.92 -0.40
N SER A 213 5.49 -28.28 -0.88
CA SER A 213 5.14 -29.66 -1.24
C SER A 213 4.63 -29.75 -2.67
N PHE A 214 5.54 -29.58 -3.65
CA PHE A 214 5.17 -29.54 -5.07
C PHE A 214 4.15 -30.61 -5.51
N SER A 215 4.35 -31.89 -5.11
CA SER A 215 3.44 -32.97 -5.52
C SER A 215 2.07 -32.96 -4.85
N GLU A 216 1.94 -32.33 -3.68
CA GLU A 216 0.70 -32.31 -2.90
C GLU A 216 -0.06 -31.00 -3.12
N ASP A 217 0.64 -29.87 -3.14
CA ASP A 217 0.05 -28.54 -3.40
C ASP A 217 -0.48 -28.46 -4.84
N CYS A 218 0.30 -28.87 -5.85
CA CYS A 218 -0.19 -28.89 -7.22
C CYS A 218 -1.40 -29.83 -7.38
N LYS A 219 -1.42 -30.98 -6.70
CA LYS A 219 -2.59 -31.89 -6.71
C LYS A 219 -3.82 -31.26 -6.05
N LYS A 220 -3.68 -30.66 -4.86
CA LYS A 220 -4.77 -29.95 -4.14
C LYS A 220 -5.35 -28.81 -4.98
N ARG A 221 -4.51 -28.12 -5.75
CA ARG A 221 -4.89 -26.96 -6.59
C ARG A 221 -5.43 -27.34 -7.97
N GLY A 222 -5.39 -28.63 -8.33
CA GLY A 222 -5.78 -29.14 -9.66
C GLY A 222 -4.78 -28.79 -10.77
N ILE A 223 -3.52 -28.53 -10.40
CA ILE A 223 -2.44 -28.15 -11.32
C ILE A 223 -1.71 -29.43 -11.73
N HIS A 224 -1.98 -29.90 -12.95
CA HIS A 224 -1.20 -30.97 -13.59
C HIS A 224 -0.21 -30.35 -14.57
N CYS A 225 1.02 -30.08 -14.10
CA CYS A 225 2.06 -29.44 -14.91
C CYS A 225 3.15 -30.41 -15.39
N VAL A 226 3.81 -30.02 -16.48
CA VAL A 226 5.01 -30.65 -17.04
C VAL A 226 6.19 -29.68 -16.94
N GLN A 227 7.41 -30.15 -17.18
CA GLN A 227 8.63 -29.33 -17.03
C GLN A 227 8.62 -28.04 -17.87
N SER A 228 7.95 -28.03 -19.02
CA SER A 228 7.84 -26.86 -19.90
C SER A 228 6.85 -25.80 -19.40
N ASP A 229 6.03 -26.10 -18.38
CA ASP A 229 5.05 -25.14 -17.86
C ASP A 229 5.69 -24.14 -16.86
N PHE A 230 6.92 -24.39 -16.40
CA PHE A 230 7.57 -23.55 -15.39
C PHE A 230 8.34 -22.39 -16.00
N ASP A 231 8.33 -21.27 -15.29
CA ASP A 231 9.09 -20.07 -15.59
C ASP A 231 9.62 -19.48 -14.28
N ASP A 232 10.90 -19.08 -14.23
CA ASP A 232 11.50 -18.52 -13.03
C ASP A 232 10.89 -17.15 -12.65
N LEU A 233 10.25 -16.47 -13.61
CA LEU A 233 9.48 -15.25 -13.34
C LEU A 233 8.24 -15.51 -12.47
N TYR A 234 7.67 -16.71 -12.50
CA TYR A 234 6.54 -17.06 -11.62
C TYR A 234 6.96 -17.18 -10.15
N ASP A 235 8.23 -17.50 -9.89
CA ASP A 235 8.81 -17.59 -8.56
C ASP A 235 9.44 -16.27 -8.10
N THR A 236 9.36 -15.21 -8.91
CA THR A 236 9.94 -13.90 -8.57
C THR A 236 9.02 -13.09 -7.66
N VAL A 237 9.58 -12.51 -6.61
CA VAL A 237 8.87 -11.54 -5.75
C VAL A 237 8.96 -10.16 -6.38
N ASP A 238 7.82 -9.52 -6.56
CA ASP A 238 7.67 -8.17 -7.10
C ASP A 238 7.12 -7.25 -6.01
N VAL A 239 7.97 -6.40 -5.44
CA VAL A 239 7.56 -5.47 -4.37
C VAL A 239 6.85 -4.26 -4.98
N CYS A 240 5.62 -3.99 -4.53
CA CYS A 240 4.90 -2.77 -4.84
C CYS A 240 5.27 -1.64 -3.87
N SER A 241 5.27 -1.93 -2.56
CA SER A 241 5.62 -0.96 -1.53
C SER A 241 5.96 -1.62 -0.20
N TRP A 242 6.92 -1.06 0.51
CA TRP A 242 7.22 -1.41 1.91
C TRP A 242 6.26 -0.71 2.88
N ASP A 243 6.20 -1.15 4.14
CA ASP A 243 5.69 -0.31 5.22
C ASP A 243 6.54 0.97 5.37
N LYS A 244 5.87 2.04 5.80
CA LYS A 244 6.46 3.38 5.90
C LYS A 244 5.88 4.09 7.10
N GLN A 245 6.58 5.12 7.58
CA GLN A 245 6.07 5.95 8.66
C GLN A 245 4.65 6.49 8.30
N PRO A 246 3.65 6.28 9.18
CA PRO A 246 2.27 6.71 8.93
C PRO A 246 2.13 8.20 8.67
N LYS A 247 1.32 8.54 7.66
CA LYS A 247 0.93 9.93 7.39
C LYS A 247 -0.01 10.41 8.49
N GLU A 248 0.07 11.71 8.80
CA GLU A 248 -0.90 12.36 9.67
C GLU A 248 -2.33 12.23 9.12
N GLY A 249 -3.25 11.80 9.97
CA GLY A 249 -4.67 11.80 9.67
C GLY A 249 -5.22 13.23 9.69
N ARG A 250 -6.10 13.53 8.75
CA ARG A 250 -6.75 14.84 8.62
C ARG A 250 -8.26 14.63 8.49
N LEU A 251 -9.03 15.63 8.88
CA LEU A 251 -10.46 15.65 8.63
C LEU A 251 -10.71 16.07 7.18
N SER A 252 -11.12 15.10 6.36
CA SER A 252 -11.66 15.33 5.02
C SER A 252 -13.12 15.78 5.05
N LEU A 253 -13.61 16.40 3.98
CA LEU A 253 -15.04 16.71 3.87
C LEU A 253 -15.91 15.45 4.05
N ARG A 254 -15.50 14.31 3.48
CA ARG A 254 -16.18 13.03 3.67
C ARG A 254 -16.14 12.56 5.12
N THR A 255 -14.97 12.67 5.77
CA THR A 255 -14.80 12.31 7.18
C THR A 255 -15.71 13.16 8.07
N ILE A 256 -15.82 14.47 7.81
CA ILE A 256 -16.71 15.38 8.54
C ILE A 256 -18.17 14.96 8.37
N GLN A 257 -18.62 14.68 7.14
CA GLN A 257 -20.00 14.24 6.88
C GLN A 257 -20.35 12.97 7.66
N ILE A 258 -19.46 11.97 7.66
CA ILE A 258 -19.68 10.73 8.42
C ILE A 258 -19.69 11.01 9.93
N LEU A 259 -18.76 11.81 10.44
CA LEU A 259 -18.71 12.15 11.88
C LEU A 259 -19.93 12.95 12.33
N GLU A 260 -20.38 13.92 11.53
CA GLU A 260 -21.60 14.70 11.78
C GLU A 260 -22.84 13.80 11.81
N TYR A 261 -22.97 12.90 10.83
CA TYR A 261 -24.03 11.89 10.81
C TYR A 261 -23.98 10.99 12.06
N ARG A 262 -22.78 10.71 12.57
CA ARG A 262 -22.54 9.92 13.79
C ARG A 262 -22.60 10.77 15.08
N GLY A 263 -23.16 11.98 15.02
CA GLY A 263 -23.48 12.79 16.20
C GLY A 263 -22.39 13.75 16.68
N VAL A 264 -21.28 13.89 15.95
CA VAL A 264 -20.24 14.86 16.30
C VAL A 264 -20.69 16.28 15.97
N ASP A 265 -20.68 17.16 16.97
CA ASP A 265 -21.20 18.51 16.82
C ASP A 265 -20.22 19.46 16.11
N ILE A 266 -20.78 20.55 15.56
CA ILE A 266 -20.02 21.57 14.84
C ILE A 266 -18.92 22.24 15.69
N GLY A 267 -19.07 22.30 17.02
CA GLY A 267 -18.09 22.85 17.94
C GLY A 267 -16.77 22.07 17.91
N PHE A 268 -16.82 20.75 17.78
CA PHE A 268 -15.63 19.93 17.60
C PHE A 268 -14.88 20.30 16.30
N PHE A 269 -15.59 20.40 15.18
CA PHE A 269 -14.99 20.75 13.89
C PHE A 269 -14.43 22.17 13.87
N LYS A 270 -15.10 23.14 14.52
CA LYS A 270 -14.58 24.50 14.71
C LYS A 270 -13.25 24.48 15.47
N LYS A 271 -13.14 23.71 16.55
CA LYS A 271 -11.88 23.55 17.29
C LYS A 271 -10.74 23.00 16.41
N CYS A 272 -11.02 22.04 15.54
CA CYS A 272 -10.04 21.53 14.58
C CYS A 272 -9.65 22.58 13.52
N ALA A 273 -10.60 23.38 13.05
CA ALA A 273 -10.32 24.49 12.14
C ALA A 273 -9.48 25.59 12.81
N ASP A 274 -9.74 25.90 14.08
CA ASP A 274 -8.98 26.86 14.88
C ASP A 274 -7.55 26.36 15.16
N ASP A 275 -7.38 25.05 15.43
CA ASP A 275 -6.06 24.40 15.50
C ASP A 275 -5.30 24.55 14.16
N GLY A 276 -5.99 24.37 13.03
CA GLY A 276 -5.42 24.57 11.69
C GLY A 276 -4.99 26.01 11.42
N THR A 277 -5.83 26.98 11.79
CA THR A 277 -5.51 28.41 11.66
C THR A 277 -4.31 28.79 12.53
N ARG A 278 -4.28 28.34 13.79
CA ARG A 278 -3.13 28.56 14.68
C ARG A 278 -1.84 27.94 14.14
N TRP A 279 -1.93 26.76 13.52
CA TRP A 279 -0.78 26.15 12.86
C TRP A 279 -0.28 26.98 11.68
N LEU A 280 -1.16 27.59 10.87
CA LEU A 280 -0.75 28.50 9.79
C LEU A 280 -0.06 29.75 10.33
N SER A 281 -0.60 30.35 11.40
CA SER A 281 0.05 31.50 12.06
C SER A 281 1.44 31.10 12.56
N LYS A 282 1.56 29.94 13.22
CA LYS A 282 2.85 29.43 13.67
C LYS A 282 3.82 29.19 12.50
N LEU A 283 3.35 28.62 11.39
CA LEU A 283 4.17 28.40 10.20
C LEU A 283 4.72 29.72 9.63
N TYR A 284 3.95 30.79 9.72
CA TYR A 284 4.37 32.13 9.30
C TYR A 284 5.34 32.77 10.31
N GLU A 285 5.06 32.67 11.61
CA GLU A 285 5.75 33.42 12.68
C GLU A 285 7.01 32.73 13.21
N ASP A 286 7.02 31.41 13.35
CA ASP A 286 8.09 30.64 13.99
C ASP A 286 9.09 30.09 12.93
N PRO A 287 10.36 30.55 12.92
CA PRO A 287 11.36 30.04 11.98
C PRO A 287 11.62 28.54 12.09
N ASN A 288 11.53 27.96 13.29
CA ASN A 288 11.77 26.54 13.49
C ASN A 288 10.61 25.70 12.94
N ALA A 289 9.37 26.16 13.15
CA ALA A 289 8.19 25.51 12.58
C ALA A 289 8.18 25.57 11.05
N LEU A 290 8.61 26.70 10.48
CA LEU A 290 8.82 26.83 9.04
C LEU A 290 9.85 25.82 8.55
N LEU A 291 11.05 25.81 9.15
CA LEU A 291 12.15 24.91 8.78
C LEU A 291 11.73 23.44 8.85
N GLU A 292 11.04 23.03 9.92
CA GLU A 292 10.54 21.67 10.08
C GLU A 292 9.57 21.28 8.95
N HIS A 293 8.64 22.17 8.60
CA HIS A 293 7.65 21.91 7.54
C HIS A 293 8.29 21.85 6.15
N VAL A 294 9.17 22.80 5.81
CA VAL A 294 9.82 22.83 4.49
C VAL A 294 10.86 21.73 4.34
N SER A 295 11.54 21.33 5.42
CA SER A 295 12.42 20.15 5.44
C SER A 295 11.66 18.87 5.10
N LYS A 296 10.50 18.63 5.75
CA LYS A 296 9.63 17.48 5.43
C LYS A 296 9.16 17.48 3.98
N ARG A 297 8.83 18.65 3.42
CA ARG A 297 8.44 18.78 2.01
C ARG A 297 9.61 18.51 1.07
N HIS A 298 10.79 19.05 1.38
CA HIS A 298 12.00 18.86 0.60
C HIS A 298 12.39 17.38 0.55
N SER A 299 12.43 16.68 1.71
CA SER A 299 12.67 15.23 1.73
C SER A 299 11.67 14.46 0.87
N ALA A 300 10.38 14.81 0.94
CA ALA A 300 9.35 14.15 0.13
C ALA A 300 9.47 14.43 -1.39
N MET A 301 10.08 15.55 -1.77
CA MET A 301 10.36 15.92 -3.16
C MET A 301 11.57 15.14 -3.69
N VAL A 302 12.66 15.11 -2.93
CA VAL A 302 13.89 14.37 -3.28
C VAL A 302 13.60 12.87 -3.45
N SER A 303 12.77 12.28 -2.59
CA SER A 303 12.44 10.84 -2.69
C SER A 303 11.53 10.44 -3.86
N ARG A 304 11.11 11.37 -4.75
CA ARG A 304 10.08 11.10 -5.76
C ARG A 304 10.52 11.30 -7.22
N ASP A 305 11.80 11.61 -7.48
CA ASP A 305 12.31 11.92 -8.83
C ASP A 305 11.32 12.75 -9.67
N ILE A 306 10.77 13.81 -9.05
CA ILE A 306 9.76 14.65 -9.70
C ILE A 306 10.46 15.56 -10.70
N GLU A 307 10.01 15.57 -11.96
CA GLU A 307 10.43 16.58 -12.95
C GLU A 307 10.32 18.00 -12.37
N SER A 308 11.33 18.84 -12.64
CA SER A 308 11.42 20.18 -12.07
C SER A 308 10.25 21.06 -12.53
N THR A 309 9.28 21.23 -11.64
CA THR A 309 8.22 22.24 -11.76
C THR A 309 8.66 23.55 -11.08
N VAL A 310 7.99 24.65 -11.42
CA VAL A 310 8.19 25.94 -10.73
C VAL A 310 7.92 25.83 -9.23
N ASP A 311 6.93 25.03 -8.82
CA ASP A 311 6.59 24.82 -7.41
C ASP A 311 7.65 24.01 -6.66
N THR A 312 8.31 23.05 -7.31
CA THR A 312 9.40 22.27 -6.70
C THR A 312 10.67 23.10 -6.52
N PHE A 313 10.98 23.99 -7.47
CA PHE A 313 12.09 24.94 -7.33
C PHE A 313 11.83 25.93 -6.18
N ASP A 314 10.60 26.45 -6.08
CA ASP A 314 10.21 27.36 -5.00
C ASP A 314 10.34 26.71 -3.62
N ASP A 315 9.99 25.43 -3.49
CA ASP A 315 10.09 24.68 -2.24
C ASP A 315 11.54 24.38 -1.84
N ASP A 316 12.42 24.02 -2.79
CA ASP A 316 13.86 23.84 -2.56
C ASP A 316 14.51 25.15 -2.08
N LEU A 317 14.28 26.24 -2.81
CA LEU A 317 14.84 27.54 -2.47
C LEU A 317 14.35 27.99 -1.09
N LEU A 318 13.06 27.82 -0.78
CA LEU A 318 12.52 28.15 0.54
C LEU A 318 13.15 27.29 1.65
N PHE A 319 13.39 26.00 1.41
CA PHE A 319 14.09 25.13 2.35
C PHE A 319 15.52 25.61 2.61
N ARG A 320 16.30 25.96 1.57
CA ARG A 320 17.67 26.48 1.72
C ARG A 320 17.70 27.79 2.49
N MET A 321 16.82 28.74 2.15
CA MET A 321 16.70 30.03 2.84
C MET A 321 16.35 29.86 4.32
N ALA A 322 15.41 28.95 4.64
CA ALA A 322 15.04 28.64 6.02
C ALA A 322 16.18 27.93 6.78
N SER A 323 16.96 27.07 6.11
CA SER A 323 18.07 26.32 6.71
C SER A 323 19.21 27.22 7.16
N VAL A 324 19.50 28.29 6.40
CA VAL A 324 20.47 29.33 6.78
C VAL A 324 19.88 30.40 7.72
N LYS A 325 18.65 30.20 8.20
CA LYS A 325 17.92 31.14 9.07
C LYS A 325 17.87 32.56 8.50
N MET A 326 17.61 32.67 7.19
CA MET A 326 17.49 33.96 6.50
C MET A 326 16.47 34.88 7.20
N ASP A 327 16.77 36.18 7.22
CA ASP A 327 15.89 37.17 7.84
C ASP A 327 14.54 37.23 7.09
N LYS A 328 13.44 37.17 7.83
CA LYS A 328 12.08 37.18 7.27
C LYS A 328 11.71 38.51 6.62
N SER A 329 12.44 39.59 6.88
CA SER A 329 12.28 40.88 6.20
C SER A 329 12.88 40.88 4.79
N GLU A 330 13.69 39.88 4.43
CA GLU A 330 14.19 39.74 3.06
C GLU A 330 13.00 39.56 2.11
N PRO A 331 12.82 40.44 1.11
CA PRO A 331 11.61 40.50 0.29
C PRO A 331 11.24 39.18 -0.40
N VAL A 332 12.22 38.46 -0.95
CA VAL A 332 11.97 37.19 -1.66
C VAL A 332 11.55 36.10 -0.68
N PHE A 333 12.19 36.03 0.49
CA PHE A 333 11.86 35.06 1.53
C PHE A 333 10.46 35.30 2.08
N ALA A 334 10.14 36.53 2.46
CA ALA A 334 8.80 36.94 2.91
C ALA A 334 7.73 36.54 1.89
N GLN A 335 7.95 36.84 0.61
CA GLN A 335 7.01 36.51 -0.46
C GLN A 335 6.80 34.99 -0.59
N LYS A 336 7.87 34.20 -0.51
CA LYS A 336 7.79 32.73 -0.61
C LYS A 336 7.11 32.10 0.60
N ILE A 337 7.38 32.59 1.82
CA ILE A 337 6.68 32.15 3.03
C ILE A 337 5.17 32.42 2.88
N LEU A 338 4.78 33.64 2.47
CA LEU A 338 3.37 33.99 2.25
C LEU A 338 2.72 33.10 1.19
N LYS A 339 3.42 32.81 0.09
CA LYS A 339 2.92 31.92 -0.96
C LYS A 339 2.74 30.48 -0.43
N LEU A 340 3.66 29.96 0.37
CA LEU A 340 3.53 28.66 1.03
C LEU A 340 2.32 28.64 1.97
N VAL A 341 2.21 29.60 2.89
CA VAL A 341 1.11 29.70 3.87
C VAL A 341 -0.23 29.78 3.15
N LYS A 342 -0.32 30.59 2.07
CA LYS A 342 -1.52 30.68 1.23
C LYS A 342 -1.86 29.34 0.56
N ARG A 343 -0.87 28.61 0.03
CA ARG A 343 -1.08 27.28 -0.57
C ARG A 343 -1.61 26.28 0.47
N GLU A 344 -1.05 26.27 1.69
CA GLU A 344 -1.52 25.40 2.77
C GLU A 344 -2.94 25.78 3.25
N ALA A 345 -3.23 27.08 3.39
CA ALA A 345 -4.57 27.57 3.72
C ALA A 345 -5.61 27.20 2.65
N ASP A 346 -5.28 27.36 1.37
CA ASP A 346 -6.15 26.95 0.26
C ASP A 346 -6.36 25.43 0.23
N SER A 347 -5.32 24.64 0.52
CA SER A 347 -5.42 23.19 0.63
C SER A 347 -6.37 22.79 1.76
N MET A 348 -6.27 23.41 2.94
CA MET A 348 -7.18 23.16 4.06
C MET A 348 -8.63 23.54 3.72
N ARG A 349 -8.84 24.74 3.16
CA ARG A 349 -10.18 25.25 2.81
C ARG A 349 -10.83 24.46 1.68
N LYS A 350 -10.12 24.22 0.58
CA LYS A 350 -10.71 23.62 -0.65
C LYS A 350 -10.80 22.10 -0.58
N LYS A 351 -9.82 21.44 0.05
CA LYS A 351 -9.77 19.97 0.11
C LYS A 351 -10.31 19.40 1.42
N GLY A 352 -10.67 20.26 2.38
CA GLY A 352 -11.00 19.87 3.75
C GLY A 352 -9.83 19.06 4.32
N LYS A 353 -8.73 19.69 4.70
CA LYS A 353 -7.56 18.97 5.23
C LYS A 353 -7.19 19.48 6.60
N TYR A 354 -8.18 19.55 7.49
CA TYR A 354 -7.98 20.09 8.84
C TYR A 354 -7.15 19.11 9.67
N PRO A 355 -6.16 19.61 10.44
CA PRO A 355 -5.36 18.75 11.30
C PRO A 355 -6.25 18.11 12.37
N LEU A 356 -5.99 16.84 12.63
CA LEU A 356 -6.60 16.13 13.74
C LEU A 356 -5.52 15.47 14.58
N ARG A 357 -5.50 15.78 15.87
CA ARG A 357 -4.55 15.19 16.81
C ARG A 357 -4.87 13.71 17.01
N ARG A 358 -3.85 12.90 17.31
CA ARG A 358 -3.99 11.46 17.60
C ARG A 358 -4.71 10.73 16.46
N CYS A 359 -4.30 11.02 15.24
CA CYS A 359 -4.90 10.43 14.05
C CYS A 359 -3.84 10.18 12.98
N LYS A 360 -3.86 9.00 12.37
CA LYS A 360 -2.91 8.54 11.35
C LYS A 360 -3.63 7.78 10.24
N GLN A 361 -2.98 7.67 9.08
CA GLN A 361 -3.32 6.65 8.09
C GLN A 361 -2.50 5.40 8.39
N LEU A 362 -3.15 4.31 8.79
CA LEU A 362 -2.50 3.06 9.15
C LEU A 362 -2.93 1.95 8.19
N ARG A 363 -1.97 1.16 7.72
CA ARG A 363 -2.25 -0.06 6.96
C ARG A 363 -3.00 -1.06 7.84
N LEU A 364 -3.97 -1.74 7.26
CA LEU A 364 -4.72 -2.80 7.94
C LEU A 364 -3.89 -4.08 7.95
N ILE A 365 -3.86 -4.75 9.10
CA ILE A 365 -3.18 -6.04 9.30
C ILE A 365 -4.16 -6.95 10.06
N PRO A 366 -4.42 -8.19 9.62
CA PRO A 366 -5.24 -9.10 10.40
C PRO A 366 -4.39 -9.75 11.52
N ASP A 367 -5.02 -10.00 12.65
CA ASP A 367 -4.41 -10.74 13.75
C ASP A 367 -4.35 -12.23 13.42
N HIS A 368 -3.22 -12.70 12.89
CA HIS A 368 -2.99 -14.12 12.64
C HIS A 368 -2.87 -14.96 13.93
N THR A 369 -2.63 -14.32 15.07
CA THR A 369 -2.42 -14.99 16.37
C THR A 369 -3.73 -15.30 17.11
N GLN A 370 -4.82 -14.63 16.73
CA GLN A 370 -6.12 -14.66 17.42
C GLN A 370 -6.05 -14.23 18.90
N LEU A 371 -5.09 -13.37 19.28
CA LEU A 371 -4.99 -12.78 20.62
C LEU A 371 -5.99 -11.64 20.88
N LEU A 372 -6.49 -10.99 19.83
CA LEU A 372 -7.51 -9.95 19.91
C LEU A 372 -8.92 -10.56 19.89
N GLU A 373 -9.79 -10.10 20.77
CA GLU A 373 -11.21 -10.44 20.73
C GLU A 373 -11.98 -9.63 19.67
N GLU A 374 -13.21 -10.06 19.36
CA GLU A 374 -14.07 -9.32 18.42
C GLU A 374 -14.22 -7.85 18.85
N GLY A 375 -14.06 -6.94 17.88
CA GLY A 375 -14.09 -5.49 18.12
C GLY A 375 -12.83 -4.91 18.77
N GLU A 376 -11.82 -5.73 19.06
CA GLU A 376 -10.52 -5.27 19.57
C GLU A 376 -9.53 -5.01 18.44
N ALA A 377 -8.62 -4.06 18.68
CA ALA A 377 -7.53 -3.72 17.78
C ALA A 377 -6.26 -3.34 18.55
N PHE A 378 -5.12 -3.45 17.88
CA PHE A 378 -3.82 -3.02 18.38
C PHE A 378 -3.15 -2.08 17.37
N ILE A 379 -2.56 -0.98 17.85
CA ILE A 379 -1.80 -0.07 17.01
C ILE A 379 -0.32 -0.39 17.16
N ALA A 380 0.31 -0.85 16.07
CA ALA A 380 1.74 -1.07 16.02
C ALA A 380 2.50 0.27 15.96
N VAL A 381 3.56 0.37 16.77
CA VAL A 381 4.24 1.63 17.09
C VAL A 381 5.77 1.55 16.91
N GLY A 382 6.28 0.62 16.09
CA GLY A 382 7.73 0.46 15.89
C GLY A 382 8.44 1.73 15.41
N TYR A 383 7.91 2.48 14.44
CA TYR A 383 8.46 3.79 14.04
C TYR A 383 8.37 4.85 15.14
N ALA A 384 7.50 4.65 16.13
CA ALA A 384 7.35 5.54 17.28
C ALA A 384 8.17 5.09 18.49
N ARG A 385 9.02 4.04 18.40
CA ARG A 385 9.87 3.56 19.51
C ARG A 385 10.73 4.66 20.17
N GLY A 386 11.04 5.75 19.46
CA GLY A 386 11.69 6.96 20.02
C GLY A 386 10.73 8.11 20.41
N ASN A 387 9.46 8.07 19.98
CA ASN A 387 8.45 9.08 20.29
C ASN A 387 7.60 8.64 21.49
N VAL A 388 8.18 8.80 22.68
CA VAL A 388 7.60 8.39 23.96
C VAL A 388 6.19 8.96 24.19
N ASN A 389 5.90 10.16 23.68
CA ASN A 389 4.59 10.78 23.83
C ASN A 389 3.51 10.08 23.00
N THR A 390 3.82 9.69 21.76
CA THR A 390 2.85 8.97 20.91
C THR A 390 2.53 7.60 21.47
N ILE A 391 3.56 6.88 21.94
CA ILE A 391 3.38 5.57 22.59
C ILE A 391 2.50 5.72 23.84
N LYS A 392 2.84 6.66 24.74
CA LYS A 392 2.05 6.91 25.95
C LYS A 392 0.61 7.31 25.64
N ASP A 393 0.38 8.10 24.58
CA ASP A 393 -0.97 8.50 24.18
C ASP A 393 -1.79 7.31 23.68
N ILE A 394 -1.20 6.42 22.88
CA ILE A 394 -1.86 5.19 22.42
C ILE A 394 -2.13 4.25 23.60
N GLU A 395 -1.13 4.02 24.47
CA GLU A 395 -1.27 3.12 25.63
C GLU A 395 -2.31 3.59 26.66
N LYS A 396 -2.56 4.90 26.73
CA LYS A 396 -3.62 5.48 27.58
C LYS A 396 -5.00 5.48 26.93
N SER A 397 -5.08 5.21 25.64
CA SER A 397 -6.33 5.20 24.90
C SER A 397 -6.94 3.81 24.90
N ASP A 398 -8.24 3.74 25.15
CA ASP A 398 -9.03 2.50 25.18
C ASP A 398 -9.90 2.32 23.92
N CYS A 399 -9.97 3.34 23.06
CA CYS A 399 -10.82 3.36 21.88
C CYS A 399 -10.09 3.98 20.68
N ALA A 400 -10.34 3.44 19.50
CA ALA A 400 -9.99 4.02 18.21
C ALA A 400 -11.19 4.02 17.27
N LEU A 401 -11.30 5.08 16.48
CA LEU A 401 -12.18 5.16 15.32
C LEU A 401 -11.37 4.80 14.09
N ALA A 402 -11.87 3.90 13.25
CA ALA A 402 -11.24 3.57 11.98
C ALA A 402 -12.23 3.70 10.83
N MET A 403 -11.79 4.23 9.68
CA MET A 403 -12.55 4.20 8.43
C MET A 403 -11.61 4.12 7.24
N ARG A 404 -12.00 3.38 6.21
CA ARG A 404 -11.29 3.34 4.93
C ARG A 404 -11.83 4.42 4.00
N SER A 405 -10.97 5.00 3.16
CA SER A 405 -11.39 5.96 2.13
C SER A 405 -11.54 5.27 0.76
N PRO A 406 -12.63 5.51 0.02
CA PRO A 406 -13.78 6.34 0.37
C PRO A 406 -14.77 5.63 1.33
N ALA A 407 -15.31 6.41 2.28
CA ALA A 407 -16.43 6.02 3.12
C ALA A 407 -17.71 6.68 2.60
N TYR A 408 -18.79 5.91 2.55
CA TYR A 408 -20.10 6.31 2.03
C TYR A 408 -21.21 6.17 3.08
N PHE A 409 -21.18 5.10 3.86
CA PHE A 409 -22.19 4.81 4.87
C PHE A 409 -21.72 5.24 6.26
N GLY A 410 -22.67 5.62 7.12
CA GLY A 410 -22.37 5.89 8.53
C GLY A 410 -21.65 4.72 9.20
N GLY A 411 -22.00 3.48 8.83
CA GLY A 411 -21.39 2.24 9.32
C GLY A 411 -19.96 1.94 8.83
N ASP A 412 -19.44 2.67 7.82
CA ASP A 412 -18.05 2.50 7.36
C ASP A 412 -17.03 3.02 8.38
N LEU A 413 -17.50 3.80 9.37
CA LEU A 413 -16.74 4.18 10.54
C LEU A 413 -16.95 3.14 11.65
N VAL A 414 -15.91 2.37 11.94
CA VAL A 414 -15.90 1.36 13.01
C VAL A 414 -15.30 1.94 14.29
N LYS A 415 -15.85 1.54 15.44
CA LYS A 415 -15.29 1.80 16.76
C LYS A 415 -14.61 0.52 17.24
N LEU A 416 -13.34 0.64 17.61
CA LEU A 416 -12.50 -0.47 18.02
C LEU A 416 -11.99 -0.22 19.43
N LYS A 417 -12.00 -1.25 20.27
CA LYS A 417 -11.38 -1.21 21.59
C LYS A 417 -9.87 -1.43 21.44
N LEU A 418 -9.08 -0.47 21.90
CA LEU A 418 -7.63 -0.58 21.85
C LEU A 418 -7.11 -1.48 22.96
N VAL A 419 -6.28 -2.45 22.58
CA VAL A 419 -5.61 -3.37 23.50
C VAL A 419 -4.17 -2.93 23.69
N SER A 420 -3.73 -2.83 24.95
CA SER A 420 -2.36 -2.42 25.27
C SER A 420 -1.36 -3.54 25.09
N ARG A 421 -0.08 -3.20 24.85
CA ARG A 421 1.03 -4.16 24.78
C ARG A 421 1.11 -5.06 26.01
N LYS A 422 0.90 -4.49 27.20
CA LYS A 422 0.84 -5.25 28.46
C LYS A 422 -0.25 -6.33 28.42
N THR A 423 -1.42 -6.01 27.88
CA THR A 423 -2.54 -6.97 27.77
C THR A 423 -2.21 -8.07 26.77
N ILE A 424 -1.63 -7.74 25.62
CA ILE A 424 -1.15 -8.72 24.63
C ILE A 424 -0.17 -9.70 25.28
N ARG A 425 0.87 -9.21 25.97
CA ARG A 425 1.85 -10.06 26.68
C ARG A 425 1.20 -10.95 27.74
N LEU A 426 0.24 -10.43 28.51
CA LEU A 426 -0.46 -11.21 29.53
C LEU A 426 -1.31 -12.32 28.91
N ARG A 427 -1.99 -12.06 27.79
CA ARG A 427 -2.76 -13.07 27.06
C ARG A 427 -1.84 -14.13 26.47
N ALA A 428 -0.75 -13.73 25.81
CA ALA A 428 0.27 -14.62 25.28
C ALA A 428 0.83 -15.56 26.38
N ALA A 429 1.25 -15.00 27.51
CA ALA A 429 1.79 -15.76 28.65
C ALA A 429 0.77 -16.66 29.36
N SER A 430 -0.53 -16.41 29.17
CA SER A 430 -1.60 -17.25 29.73
C SER A 430 -1.85 -18.46 28.83
N LEU A 431 -1.84 -18.28 27.51
CA LEU A 431 -2.06 -19.34 26.53
C LEU A 431 -0.92 -20.36 26.49
N THR A 432 0.34 -19.91 26.65
CA THR A 432 1.49 -20.81 26.77
C THR A 432 1.39 -21.74 27.98
N LYS A 433 0.64 -21.36 29.02
CA LYS A 433 0.43 -22.17 30.22
C LYS A 433 -0.73 -23.16 30.09
N THR A 434 -1.79 -22.84 29.35
CA THR A 434 -3.01 -23.66 29.31
C THR A 434 -3.06 -24.65 28.16
N LYS A 435 -2.22 -24.50 27.10
CA LYS A 435 -2.33 -25.30 25.84
C LYS A 435 -3.76 -25.36 25.28
N GLU A 436 -4.60 -24.38 25.62
CA GLU A 436 -5.96 -24.30 25.08
C GLU A 436 -5.88 -23.73 23.67
N THR A 437 -6.40 -24.49 22.71
CA THR A 437 -6.65 -24.02 21.35
C THR A 437 -7.79 -23.01 21.43
N ILE A 438 -7.55 -21.77 21.03
CA ILE A 438 -8.60 -20.75 20.95
C ILE A 438 -9.62 -21.22 19.90
N PRO A 439 -10.86 -21.58 20.30
CA PRO A 439 -11.87 -22.04 19.37
C PRO A 439 -12.72 -20.84 18.93
N ALA A 440 -12.44 -20.30 17.75
CA ALA A 440 -13.30 -19.28 17.14
C ALA A 440 -13.34 -19.36 15.61
N ALA A 441 -12.29 -19.89 14.96
CA ALA A 441 -12.24 -20.03 13.52
C ALA A 441 -12.88 -21.34 13.05
N SER A 442 -13.71 -21.27 11.99
CA SER A 442 -14.25 -22.46 11.31
C SER A 442 -13.18 -23.17 10.47
N THR A 443 -12.14 -22.44 10.06
CA THR A 443 -10.96 -22.97 9.36
C THR A 443 -9.72 -22.18 9.80
N CYS A 444 -8.61 -22.88 10.08
CA CYS A 444 -7.32 -22.30 10.40
C CYS A 444 -6.17 -23.22 9.93
N SER A 445 -5.00 -22.63 9.73
CA SER A 445 -3.75 -23.31 9.38
C SER A 445 -2.84 -23.55 10.59
N ILE A 446 -1.72 -24.22 10.39
CA ILE A 446 -0.70 -24.45 11.45
C ILE A 446 0.02 -23.17 11.90
N TYR A 447 -0.07 -22.10 11.11
CA TYR A 447 0.53 -20.80 11.42
C TYR A 447 -0.44 -19.85 12.13
N ASP A 448 -1.69 -20.27 12.29
CA ASP A 448 -2.73 -19.51 12.95
C ASP A 448 -2.81 -19.85 14.44
N GLY A 449 -3.22 -18.86 15.23
CA GLY A 449 -3.30 -19.01 16.67
C GLY A 449 -1.97 -18.66 17.36
N PRO A 450 -1.83 -19.01 18.65
CA PRO A 450 -0.79 -18.39 19.47
C PRO A 450 0.64 -18.81 19.09
N GLY A 451 0.89 -20.05 18.70
CA GLY A 451 2.28 -20.54 18.56
C GLY A 451 3.06 -20.45 19.88
N ASP A 452 4.39 -20.41 19.81
CA ASP A 452 5.26 -20.43 21.00
C ASP A 452 5.33 -19.06 21.73
N ASP A 453 5.45 -17.96 20.97
CA ASP A 453 5.35 -16.59 21.49
C ASP A 453 4.54 -15.70 20.55
N PRO A 454 3.19 -15.63 20.69
CA PRO A 454 2.36 -14.79 19.83
C PRO A 454 2.55 -13.29 20.04
N SER A 455 3.24 -12.87 21.11
CA SER A 455 3.38 -11.44 21.37
C SER A 455 4.31 -10.77 20.37
N THR A 456 5.33 -11.48 19.87
CA THR A 456 6.31 -10.99 18.89
C THR A 456 5.63 -10.45 17.63
N PHE A 457 4.61 -11.16 17.12
CA PHE A 457 3.80 -10.72 15.96
C PHE A 457 3.27 -9.27 16.10
N PHE A 458 2.90 -8.82 17.30
CA PHE A 458 2.45 -7.44 17.51
C PHE A 458 3.62 -6.48 17.76
N GLU A 459 4.65 -6.97 18.43
CA GLU A 459 5.72 -6.14 18.95
C GLU A 459 6.74 -5.75 17.91
N ASP A 460 6.97 -6.62 16.93
CA ASP A 460 7.99 -6.47 15.89
C ASP A 460 7.54 -5.57 14.76
N LEU A 461 6.22 -5.37 14.60
CA LEU A 461 5.67 -4.51 13.56
C LEU A 461 6.09 -3.05 13.73
N ASN A 462 6.60 -2.48 12.65
CA ASN A 462 6.96 -1.07 12.58
C ASN A 462 5.73 -0.16 12.66
N THR A 463 4.62 -0.58 12.06
CA THR A 463 3.38 0.20 11.98
C THR A 463 2.21 -0.64 11.47
N GLY A 464 1.00 -0.23 11.82
CA GLY A 464 -0.23 -0.81 11.31
C GLY A 464 -1.35 -0.73 12.34
N LEU A 465 -2.58 -0.94 11.88
CA LEU A 465 -3.72 -1.25 12.72
C LEU A 465 -3.96 -2.75 12.61
N VAL A 466 -3.58 -3.49 13.65
CA VAL A 466 -3.85 -4.93 13.76
C VAL A 466 -5.28 -5.12 14.23
N ILE A 467 -6.10 -5.82 13.45
CA ILE A 467 -7.53 -6.02 13.66
C ILE A 467 -7.78 -7.48 14.00
N SER A 468 -8.68 -7.75 14.97
CA SER A 468 -9.08 -9.11 15.30
C SER A 468 -9.55 -9.90 14.08
N SER A 469 -9.12 -11.15 14.01
CA SER A 469 -9.62 -12.17 13.07
C SER A 469 -10.77 -13.00 13.67
N LYS A 470 -11.30 -12.61 14.83
CA LYS A 470 -12.49 -13.19 15.46
C LYS A 470 -13.74 -12.35 15.18
N GLY A 471 -14.90 -12.93 15.48
CA GLY A 471 -16.21 -12.31 15.29
C GLY A 471 -16.92 -12.81 14.05
N GLU A 472 -18.05 -12.20 13.71
CA GLU A 472 -18.87 -12.66 12.57
C GLU A 472 -18.44 -12.08 11.22
N ARG A 473 -17.69 -10.98 11.22
CA ARG A 473 -17.26 -10.23 10.04
C ARG A 473 -15.98 -9.44 10.36
N SER A 474 -15.04 -9.37 9.42
CA SER A 474 -13.79 -8.62 9.66
C SER A 474 -14.06 -7.11 9.70
N ALA A 475 -13.38 -6.37 10.59
CA ALA A 475 -13.56 -4.92 10.64
C ALA A 475 -13.00 -4.23 9.38
N ALA A 476 -12.08 -4.85 8.65
CA ALA A 476 -11.64 -4.38 7.33
C ALA A 476 -12.82 -4.35 6.33
N ASP A 477 -13.59 -5.43 6.27
CA ASP A 477 -14.77 -5.51 5.40
C ASP A 477 -15.90 -4.57 5.84
N MET A 478 -16.05 -4.36 7.16
CA MET A 478 -16.97 -3.34 7.69
C MET A 478 -16.61 -1.91 7.24
N MET A 479 -15.34 -1.64 6.95
CA MET A 479 -14.87 -0.33 6.48
C MET A 479 -14.96 -0.24 4.95
N SER A 480 -16.18 -0.09 4.42
CA SER A 480 -16.44 0.09 2.98
C SER A 480 -15.99 -1.13 2.15
N GLY A 481 -16.14 -2.35 2.66
CA GLY A 481 -15.74 -3.58 1.96
C GLY A 481 -14.24 -3.70 1.74
N GLY A 482 -13.43 -3.24 2.72
CA GLY A 482 -11.98 -3.31 2.66
C GLY A 482 -11.43 -4.71 2.94
N ASP A 483 -10.15 -4.89 2.64
CA ASP A 483 -9.42 -6.13 2.89
C ASP A 483 -8.02 -5.83 3.49
N PHE A 484 -7.12 -6.81 3.46
CA PHE A 484 -5.75 -6.68 3.95
C PHE A 484 -4.72 -6.80 2.81
N ASP A 485 -5.11 -6.54 1.55
CA ASP A 485 -4.23 -6.67 0.38
C ASP A 485 -3.35 -5.44 0.11
N GLY A 486 -3.46 -4.43 0.99
CA GLY A 486 -2.71 -3.18 1.01
C GLY A 486 -3.52 -1.98 1.49
N ASP A 487 -4.79 -2.17 1.90
CA ASP A 487 -5.68 -1.11 2.36
C ASP A 487 -5.14 -0.36 3.59
N GLU A 488 -5.37 0.95 3.60
CA GLU A 488 -5.09 1.84 4.72
C GLU A 488 -6.39 2.43 5.26
N ALA A 489 -6.48 2.57 6.59
CA ALA A 489 -7.56 3.26 7.26
C ALA A 489 -7.09 4.57 7.88
N TRP A 490 -7.98 5.55 7.87
CA TRP A 490 -7.93 6.68 8.78
C TRP A 490 -8.24 6.16 10.19
N VAL A 491 -7.29 6.29 11.11
CA VAL A 491 -7.40 5.79 12.48
C VAL A 491 -7.21 6.94 13.45
N CYS A 492 -8.19 7.18 14.32
CA CYS A 492 -8.15 8.23 15.33
C CYS A 492 -8.40 7.66 16.73
N TRP A 493 -7.44 7.82 17.63
CA TRP A 493 -7.54 7.42 19.05
C TRP A 493 -7.72 8.64 19.96
N ASN A 494 -8.35 9.70 19.45
CA ASN A 494 -8.72 10.84 20.27
C ASN A 494 -9.93 10.45 21.15
N THR A 495 -9.69 10.30 22.45
CA THR A 495 -10.70 9.91 23.44
C THR A 495 -11.93 10.82 23.45
N ASP A 496 -11.76 12.13 23.23
CA ASP A 496 -12.88 13.08 23.19
C ASP A 496 -13.78 12.78 21.98
N LEU A 497 -13.17 12.57 20.82
CA LEU A 497 -13.90 12.24 19.60
C LEU A 497 -14.59 10.87 19.71
N CYS A 498 -13.91 9.87 20.29
CA CYS A 498 -14.46 8.54 20.49
C CYS A 498 -15.74 8.55 21.34
N LYS A 499 -15.84 9.46 22.31
CA LYS A 499 -17.03 9.64 23.16
C LYS A 499 -18.18 10.34 22.45
N LEU A 500 -17.88 11.24 21.52
CA LEU A 500 -18.89 11.98 20.75
C LEU A 500 -19.53 11.12 19.65
N VAL A 501 -18.77 10.18 19.09
CA VAL A 501 -19.26 9.32 18.00
C VAL A 501 -20.22 8.26 18.54
N GLN A 502 -21.46 8.33 18.08
CA GLN A 502 -22.52 7.36 18.35
C GLN A 502 -22.25 6.04 17.63
N ASP A 503 -22.72 4.93 18.17
CA ASP A 503 -22.57 3.62 17.53
C ASP A 503 -23.53 3.51 16.32
N HIS A 504 -23.07 2.83 15.26
CA HIS A 504 -23.88 2.54 14.09
C HIS A 504 -23.36 1.23 13.49
N PRO A 505 -24.22 0.26 13.21
CA PRO A 505 -23.80 -1.01 12.62
C PRO A 505 -23.21 -0.78 11.22
N ALA A 506 -22.23 -1.60 10.85
CA ALA A 506 -21.73 -1.62 9.49
C ALA A 506 -22.84 -2.09 8.54
N GLN A 507 -22.96 -1.44 7.38
CA GLN A 507 -23.96 -1.84 6.39
C GLN A 507 -23.60 -3.21 5.84
N ASP A 508 -24.55 -4.14 5.83
CA ASP A 508 -24.40 -5.42 5.14
C ASP A 508 -24.75 -5.24 3.65
N THR A 509 -23.71 -5.07 2.84
CA THR A 509 -23.80 -4.93 1.39
C THR A 509 -23.86 -6.27 0.66
N SER A 510 -23.83 -7.40 1.39
CA SER A 510 -24.03 -8.73 0.81
C SER A 510 -25.52 -9.09 0.65
N THR A 511 -26.42 -8.25 1.17
CA THR A 511 -27.87 -8.44 1.07
C THR A 511 -28.37 -8.29 -0.38
N PRO A 512 -29.48 -8.96 -0.75
CA PRO A 512 -30.06 -8.85 -2.11
C PRO A 512 -30.47 -7.43 -2.53
N GLU A 513 -30.49 -6.47 -1.61
CA GLU A 513 -30.77 -5.06 -1.90
C GLU A 513 -29.62 -4.39 -2.67
N PHE A 514 -28.38 -4.89 -2.50
CA PHE A 514 -27.18 -4.36 -3.14
C PHE A 514 -26.62 -5.35 -4.17
N VAL A 515 -27.32 -5.54 -5.29
CA VAL A 515 -26.84 -6.42 -6.38
C VAL A 515 -25.86 -5.66 -7.29
N VAL A 516 -24.60 -6.10 -7.31
CA VAL A 516 -23.66 -5.70 -8.37
C VAL A 516 -23.99 -6.45 -9.65
N ASP A 517 -24.80 -5.85 -10.52
CA ASP A 517 -25.14 -6.47 -11.81
C ASP A 517 -23.99 -6.31 -12.83
N LYS A 518 -23.11 -7.31 -12.84
CA LYS A 518 -22.09 -7.44 -13.89
C LYS A 518 -22.74 -7.82 -15.21
N ALA A 519 -22.36 -7.13 -16.29
CA ALA A 519 -22.84 -7.44 -17.64
C ALA A 519 -22.66 -8.94 -17.96
N ARG A 520 -23.65 -9.54 -18.64
CA ARG A 520 -23.67 -10.98 -18.96
C ARG A 520 -22.38 -11.44 -19.64
N GLN A 521 -21.78 -10.58 -20.45
CA GLN A 521 -20.53 -10.82 -21.14
C GLN A 521 -19.34 -11.02 -20.17
N GLU A 522 -19.30 -10.33 -19.03
CA GLU A 522 -18.20 -10.48 -18.05
C GLU A 522 -18.15 -11.87 -17.41
N LYS A 523 -19.28 -12.58 -17.41
CA LYS A 523 -19.48 -13.87 -16.75
C LYS A 523 -19.14 -15.05 -17.67
N ILE A 524 -18.91 -14.83 -18.96
CA ILE A 524 -18.54 -15.89 -19.91
C ILE A 524 -17.15 -16.43 -19.56
N LEU A 525 -16.98 -17.76 -19.55
CA LEU A 525 -15.70 -18.39 -19.28
C LEU A 525 -14.66 -18.02 -20.34
N ALA A 526 -13.53 -17.50 -19.89
CA ALA A 526 -12.42 -17.01 -20.72
C ALA A 526 -11.95 -18.06 -21.74
N CYS A 527 -11.85 -19.32 -21.33
CA CYS A 527 -11.42 -20.44 -22.18
C CYS A 527 -12.36 -20.71 -23.37
N ARG A 528 -13.57 -20.13 -23.38
CA ARG A 528 -14.57 -20.29 -24.45
C ARG A 528 -14.74 -19.04 -25.32
N VAL A 529 -13.94 -17.99 -25.09
CA VAL A 529 -14.07 -16.71 -25.79
C VAL A 529 -13.01 -16.56 -26.88
N SER A 530 -13.45 -16.31 -28.12
CA SER A 530 -12.58 -16.00 -29.26
C SER A 530 -11.89 -14.63 -29.11
N LEU A 531 -10.79 -14.42 -29.83
CA LEU A 531 -10.08 -13.13 -29.89
C LEU A 531 -11.01 -11.97 -30.30
N LYS A 532 -11.90 -12.19 -31.28
CA LYS A 532 -12.88 -11.19 -31.72
C LYS A 532 -13.82 -10.78 -30.58
N GLN A 533 -14.40 -11.75 -29.89
CA GLN A 533 -15.29 -11.48 -28.74
C GLN A 533 -14.55 -10.81 -27.57
N ARG A 534 -13.25 -11.11 -27.39
CA ARG A 534 -12.39 -10.43 -26.40
C ARG A 534 -12.17 -8.95 -26.75
N ALA A 535 -11.91 -8.66 -28.02
CA ALA A 535 -11.76 -7.29 -28.51
C ALA A 535 -13.08 -6.50 -28.37
N GLU A 536 -14.21 -7.11 -28.74
CA GLU A 536 -15.55 -6.54 -28.53
C GLU A 536 -15.81 -6.26 -27.05
N PHE A 537 -15.52 -7.24 -26.17
CA PHE A 537 -15.67 -7.07 -24.72
C PHE A 537 -14.83 -5.90 -24.19
N ALA A 538 -13.55 -5.81 -24.56
CA ALA A 538 -12.67 -4.73 -24.11
C ALA A 538 -13.13 -3.34 -24.58
N LEU A 539 -13.71 -3.23 -25.78
CA LEU A 539 -14.29 -1.99 -26.30
C LEU A 539 -15.55 -1.58 -25.52
N HIS A 540 -16.42 -2.53 -25.18
CA HIS A 540 -17.71 -2.27 -24.52
C HIS A 540 -17.64 -2.18 -22.98
N TYR A 541 -16.63 -2.78 -22.34
CA TYR A 541 -16.46 -2.78 -20.88
C TYR A 541 -16.51 -1.38 -20.26
N ARG A 542 -15.99 -0.36 -20.97
CA ARG A 542 -16.01 1.03 -20.49
C ARG A 542 -17.36 1.72 -20.65
N TYR A 543 -18.15 1.40 -21.68
CA TYR A 543 -19.47 2.00 -21.89
C TYR A 543 -20.37 1.74 -20.67
N HIS A 544 -20.20 0.58 -20.04
CA HIS A 544 -20.86 0.19 -18.80
C HIS A 544 -20.34 0.95 -17.56
N GLN A 545 -19.01 1.12 -17.41
CA GLN A 545 -18.44 1.84 -16.26
C GLN A 545 -18.72 3.35 -16.26
N THR A 546 -18.89 3.99 -17.42
CA THR A 546 -19.21 5.42 -17.51
C THR A 546 -20.69 5.75 -17.28
N GLN A 547 -21.57 4.76 -17.36
CA GLN A 547 -23.03 4.92 -17.15
C GLN A 547 -23.46 4.58 -15.71
N LEU A 548 -22.60 3.88 -14.95
CA LEU A 548 -22.81 3.55 -13.54
C LEU A 548 -22.23 4.64 -12.60
N GLY A 549 -22.44 5.91 -12.97
CA GLY A 549 -21.98 7.08 -12.21
C GLY A 549 -22.53 7.12 -10.79
#